data_AF-A0A5S4ZMV0-F1
#
_entry.id   AF-A0A5S4ZMV0-F1
#
_cell.length_a   1.000
_cell.length_b   1.000
_cell.length_c   1.000
_cell.angle_alpha   90.00
_cell.angle_beta   90.00
_cell.angle_gamma   90.00
#
_symmetry.space_group_name_H-M   'P 1'
#
loop_
_entity.id
_entity.type
_entity.pdbx_description
1 polymer ?
#
loop_
_entity_poly.entity_id
_entity_poly.type
_entity_poly.pdbx_seq_one_letter_code
_entity_poly.pdbx_strand_id
1 'polypeptide(L)' 'MPYLHMKEIWTPLRFFCIFLYKCIDNGSFYFRIGMGKLTRIF' A
#
# COMPACT_ATOMS: atom_id res chain seq x y z
N MET A 1 -11.35 -9.36 -6.50
CA MET A 1 -10.00 -9.34 -5.92
C MET A 1 -9.38 -7.96 -6.16
N PRO A 2 -9.42 -7.04 -5.18
CA PRO A 2 -9.06 -5.62 -5.39
C PRO A 2 -7.55 -5.33 -5.45
N TYR A 3 -6.70 -6.35 -5.53
CA TYR A 3 -5.25 -6.22 -5.55
C TYR A 3 -4.65 -6.04 -6.95
N LEU A 4 -5.42 -6.30 -8.02
CA LEU A 4 -4.91 -6.27 -9.40
C LEU A 4 -4.54 -4.85 -9.88
N HIS A 5 -5.09 -3.80 -9.24
CA HIS A 5 -4.93 -2.39 -9.61
C HIS A 5 -4.14 -1.57 -8.57
N MET A 6 -3.40 -2.24 -7.69
CA MET A 6 -2.53 -1.58 -6.70
C MET A 6 -1.09 -1.58 -7.19
N LYS A 7 -0.50 -0.39 -7.34
CA LYS A 7 0.93 -0.23 -7.59
C LYS A 7 1.63 -0.05 -6.25
N GLU A 8 2.55 -0.95 -5.92
CA GLU A 8 3.43 -0.77 -4.76
C GLU A 8 4.38 0.41 -5.02
N ILE A 9 4.44 1.34 -4.07
CA ILE A 9 5.40 2.44 -4.10
C ILE A 9 6.66 1.96 -3.38
N TRP A 10 7.78 1.93 -4.11
CA TRP A 10 9.08 1.66 -3.53
C TRP A 10 9.48 2.83 -2.62
N THR A 11 9.52 2.58 -1.31
CA THR A 11 9.92 3.56 -0.30
C THR A 11 10.95 2.95 0.64
N PRO A 12 11.87 3.76 1.21
CA PRO A 12 12.83 3.28 2.21
C PRO A 12 12.14 2.74 3.48
N LEU A 13 10.86 3.08 3.70
CA LEU A 13 10.03 2.51 4.75
C LEU A 13 9.85 0.99 4.64
N ARG A 14 10.12 0.41 3.47
CA ARG A 14 10.15 -1.05 3.27
C ARG A 14 11.17 -1.75 4.18
N PHE A 15 12.28 -1.09 4.53
CA PHE A 15 13.25 -1.61 5.51
C PHE A 15 12.64 -1.80 6.91
N PHE A 16 11.61 -1.01 7.24
CA PHE A 16 10.84 -1.12 8.48
C PHE A 16 9.58 -1.99 8.31
N CYS A 17 9.53 -2.82 7.27
CA CYS A 17 8.35 -3.61 6.89
C CYS A 17 7.09 -2.78 6.62
N ILE A 18 7.21 -1.49 6.28
CA ILE A 18 6.07 -0.64 5.93
C ILE A 18 6.01 -0.58 4.40
N PHE A 19 4.93 -1.14 3.84
CA PHE A 19 4.66 -1.19 2.41
C PHE A 19 3.59 -0.16 2.06
N LEU A 20 3.87 0.73 1.11
CA LEU A 20 2.89 1.66 0.57
C LEU A 20 2.33 1.14 -0.76
N TYR A 21 1.01 1.22 -0.91
CA TYR A 21 0.29 0.86 -2.12
C TYR A 21 -0.54 2.05 -2.58
N LYS A 22 -0.50 2.33 -3.87
CA LYS A 22 -1.36 3.31 -4.52
C LYS A 22 -2.37 2.59 -5.40
N CYS A 23 -3.65 2.86 -5.18
CA CYS A 23 -4.70 2.38 -6.07
C CYS A 23 -4.76 3.27 -7.33
N ILE A 24 -4.71 2.66 -8.49
CA ILE A 24 -4.68 3.37 -9.79
C ILE A 24 -6.05 3.97 -10.10
N ASP A 25 -7.13 3.27 -9.77
CA ASP A 25 -8.50 3.65 -10.15
C ASP A 25 -9.08 4.82 -9.37
N ASN A 26 -8.79 4.93 -8.06
CA ASN A 26 -9.41 5.94 -7.19
C ASN A 26 -8.41 6.99 -6.66
N GLY A 27 -7.11 6.84 -6.95
CA GLY A 27 -6.07 7.65 -6.32
C GLY A 27 -5.91 7.41 -4.81
N SER A 28 -6.67 6.48 -4.22
CA SER A 28 -6.57 6.13 -2.80
C SER A 28 -5.23 5.52 -2.45
N PHE A 29 -4.72 5.89 -1.27
CA PHE A 29 -3.46 5.41 -0.75
C PHE A 29 -3.69 4.43 0.40
N TYR A 30 -2.97 3.33 0.35
CA TYR A 30 -2.98 2.29 1.36
C TYR A 30 -1.57 2.08 1.87
N PHE A 31 -1.47 1.76 3.15
CA PHE A 31 -0.23 1.25 3.72
C PHE A 31 -0.50 -0.06 4.44
N ARG A 32 0.53 -0.89 4.48
CA ARG A 32 0.54 -2.14 5.20
C ARG A 32 1.80 -2.18 6.03
N ILE A 33 1.65 -2.57 7.29
CA ILE A 33 2.78 -2.79 8.18
C ILE A 33 2.93 -4.32 8.33
N GLY A 34 4.00 -4.88 7.78
CA GLY A 34 4.30 -6.31 7.78
C GLY A 34 3.17 -7.16 7.18
N MET A 35 2.74 -8.19 7.92
CA MET A 35 1.57 -9.01 7.57
C MET A 35 0.24 -8.44 8.08
N GLY A 36 0.25 -7.25 8.70
CA GLY A 36 -0.93 -6.62 9.29
C GLY A 36 -1.99 -6.19 8.28
N LYS A 37 -3.05 -5.58 8.81
CA LYS A 37 -4.22 -5.14 8.05
C LYS A 37 -3.85 -3.97 7.13
N LEU A 38 -4.33 -4.04 5.88
CA LEU A 38 -4.18 -2.96 4.92
C LEU A 38 -5.01 -1.76 5.42
N THR A 39 -4.36 -0.64 5.70
CA THR A 39 -5.01 0.55 6.24
C THR A 39 -5.06 1.63 5.17
N ARG A 40 -6.25 2.18 4.92
CA ARG A 40 -6.47 3.27 3.97
C ARG A 40 -6.14 4.60 4.64
N ILE A 41 -5.31 5.42 4.00
CA ILE A 41 -4.97 6.77 4.50
C ILE A 41 -5.89 7.81 3.88
N PHE A 42 -6.11 7.73 2.56
CA PHE A 42 -6.90 8.67 1.76
C PHE A 42 -7.66 7.92 0.68
#